data_AF-A0A972MR63-F1
#
_entry.id   AF-A0A972MR63-F1
#
_cell.length_a   1.000
_cell.length_b   1.000
_cell.length_c   1.000
_cell.angle_alpha   90.00
_cell.angle_beta   90.00
_cell.angle_gamma   90.00
#
_symmetry.space_group_name_H-M   'P 1'
#
loop_
_entity.id
_entity.type
_entity.pdbx_description
1 polymer ?
#
loop_
_entity_poly.entity_id
_entity_poly.type
_entity_poly.pdbx_seq_one_letter_code
_entity_poly.pdbx_strand_id
1 'polypeptide(L)'
;MRYQLRLKVLSPVHIGTGESYEPTNFMIDEERKNGKISYWLYEFDEREFFEKLDQRGRKEFLEAVELGRSESLFRIHRLVKNNAHIAKSISKGKRQVCERVGEAYQEKIGRVVQRKGRSRGHKRSAGLIYLLT
;
A
#
# COMPACT_ATOMS: atom_id res chain seq x y z
N MET A 1 18.64 25.30 34.44
CA MET A 1 17.98 24.06 34.92
C MET A 1 17.69 23.17 33.73
N ARG A 2 18.03 21.88 33.82
CA ARG A 2 17.63 20.83 32.85
C ARG A 2 16.73 19.85 33.58
N TYR A 3 15.59 19.54 32.99
CA TYR A 3 14.70 18.49 33.47
C TYR A 3 14.67 17.37 32.44
N GLN A 4 14.68 16.13 32.91
CA GLN A 4 14.50 14.95 32.06
C GLN A 4 13.10 14.39 32.27
N LEU A 5 12.34 14.27 31.18
CA LEU A 5 11.04 13.61 31.19
C LEU A 5 11.22 12.14 30.79
N ARG A 6 10.69 11.22 31.60
CA ARG A 6 10.58 9.79 31.24
C ARG A 6 9.17 9.51 30.76
N LEU A 7 9.02 9.09 29.51
CA LEU A 7 7.73 8.78 28.91
C LEU A 7 7.54 7.27 28.81
N LYS A 8 6.43 6.74 29.31
CA LYS A 8 5.99 5.35 29.08
C LYS A 8 4.74 5.38 28.21
N VAL A 9 4.86 4.84 27.01
CA VAL A 9 3.77 4.77 26.05
C VAL A 9 2.86 3.58 26.40
N LEU A 10 1.57 3.83 26.62
CA LEU A 10 0.56 2.80 26.96
C LEU A 10 -0.38 2.46 25.79
N SER A 11 -0.31 3.22 24.70
CA SER A 11 -1.12 3.07 23.49
C SER A 11 -0.28 3.47 22.27
N PRO A 12 -0.66 3.12 21.04
CA PRO A 12 0.04 3.61 19.84
C PRO A 12 0.16 5.14 19.85
N VAL A 13 1.36 5.64 19.57
CA VAL A 13 1.65 7.07 19.44
C VAL A 13 2.12 7.30 18.01
N HIS A 14 1.41 8.17 17.29
CA HIS A 14 1.81 8.63 15.98
C HIS A 14 2.37 10.05 16.10
N ILE A 15 3.63 10.24 15.67
CA ILE A 15 4.26 11.55 15.54
C ILE A 15 4.43 11.77 14.04
N GLY A 16 3.62 12.69 13.49
CA GLY A 16 3.59 12.92 12.05
C GLY A 16 4.85 13.61 11.55
N THR A 17 5.34 13.17 10.39
CA THR A 17 6.38 13.85 9.60
C THR A 17 5.79 14.84 8.60
N GLY A 18 4.47 14.82 8.42
CA GLY A 18 3.77 15.52 7.34
C GLY A 18 3.70 14.73 6.03
N GLU A 19 4.37 13.58 5.95
CA GLU A 19 4.34 12.67 4.80
C GLU A 19 3.23 11.61 4.95
N SER A 20 2.75 11.08 3.85
CA SER A 20 1.72 10.02 3.80
C SER A 20 2.18 8.86 2.93
N TYR A 21 1.82 7.65 3.34
CA TYR A 21 1.95 6.49 2.47
C TYR A 21 1.00 6.62 1.29
N GLU A 22 1.56 6.64 0.09
CA GLU A 22 0.77 6.63 -1.13
C GLU A 22 0.66 5.20 -1.63
N PRO A 23 -0.49 4.79 -2.17
CA PRO A 23 -0.65 3.43 -2.69
C PRO A 23 0.42 3.04 -3.74
N THR A 24 1.09 4.02 -4.35
CA THR A 24 2.17 3.89 -5.34
C THR A 24 3.56 3.62 -4.75
N ASN A 25 3.78 3.88 -3.45
CA ASN A 25 5.10 3.82 -2.80
C ASN A 25 5.24 2.72 -1.74
N PHE A 26 4.27 1.81 -1.64
CA PHE A 26 4.38 0.62 -0.83
C PHE A 26 3.69 -0.60 -1.44
N MET A 27 4.08 -1.78 -0.97
CA MET A 27 3.34 -3.01 -1.17
C MET A 27 3.27 -3.85 0.09
N ILE A 28 2.19 -4.61 0.26
CA ILE A 28 2.11 -5.64 1.30
C ILE A 28 2.24 -7.00 0.61
N ASP A 29 3.13 -7.85 1.13
CA ASP A 29 3.31 -9.21 0.63
C ASP A 29 3.16 -10.26 1.72
N GLU A 30 2.80 -11.46 1.26
CA GLU A 30 2.71 -12.66 2.08
C GLU A 30 4.08 -13.37 2.14
N GLU A 31 4.52 -13.69 3.36
CA GLU A 31 5.68 -14.53 3.59
C GLU A 31 5.26 -15.77 4.38
N ARG A 32 5.53 -16.95 3.80
CA ARG A 32 5.30 -18.25 4.43
C ARG A 32 6.60 -18.79 4.97
N LYS A 33 6.67 -19.02 6.28
CA LYS A 33 7.82 -19.62 6.94
C LYS A 33 7.36 -20.63 7.98
N ASN A 34 7.87 -21.86 7.91
CA ASN A 34 7.54 -22.95 8.83
C ASN A 34 6.02 -23.17 9.02
N GLY A 35 5.26 -23.08 7.93
CA GLY A 35 3.79 -23.25 7.95
C GLY A 35 3.00 -22.06 8.52
N LYS A 36 3.67 -20.97 8.94
CA LYS A 36 3.02 -19.75 9.41
C LYS A 36 3.01 -18.69 8.31
N ILE A 37 1.86 -18.03 8.15
CA ILE A 37 1.67 -16.89 7.27
C ILE A 37 1.98 -15.60 8.04
N SER A 38 2.72 -14.70 7.41
CA SER A 38 2.98 -13.36 7.91
C SER A 38 2.87 -12.35 6.78
N TYR A 39 2.39 -11.15 7.08
CA TYR A 39 2.25 -10.08 6.09
C TYR A 39 3.23 -8.96 6.40
N TRP A 40 3.89 -8.46 5.37
CA TRP A 40 4.94 -7.46 5.49
C TRP A 40 4.72 -6.33 4.51
N LEU A 41 4.75 -5.10 5.03
CA LEU A 41 4.77 -3.87 4.25
C LEU A 41 6.21 -3.56 3.86
N TYR A 42 6.39 -3.28 2.57
CA TYR A 42 7.62 -2.84 1.94
C TYR A 42 7.37 -1.45 1.36
N GLU A 43 7.99 -0.45 1.96
CA GLU A 43 8.03 0.92 1.44
C GLU A 43 9.20 1.06 0.48
N PHE A 44 9.01 1.76 -0.64
CA PHE A 44 10.03 1.95 -1.69
C PHE A 44 9.87 3.31 -2.38
N ASP A 45 10.91 3.76 -3.10
CA ASP A 45 10.83 4.95 -3.95
C ASP A 45 10.23 4.61 -5.31
N GLU A 46 9.15 5.27 -5.73
CA GLU A 46 8.50 4.95 -7.01
C GLU A 46 9.38 5.24 -8.24
N ARG A 47 10.32 6.21 -8.15
CA ARG A 47 11.24 6.51 -9.26
C ARG A 47 12.30 5.43 -9.39
N GLU A 48 12.88 5.01 -8.28
CA GLU A 48 13.82 3.89 -8.27
C GLU A 48 13.14 2.59 -8.75
N PHE A 49 11.89 2.35 -8.34
CA PHE A 49 11.09 1.24 -8.85
C PHE A 49 10.96 1.30 -10.38
N PHE A 50 10.57 2.46 -10.93
CA PHE A 50 10.44 2.67 -12.37
C PHE A 50 11.77 2.46 -13.12
N GLU A 51 12.89 2.93 -12.57
CA GLU A 51 14.21 2.74 -13.17
C GLU A 51 14.65 1.28 -13.21
N LYS A 52 14.19 0.45 -12.27
CA LYS A 52 14.50 -0.99 -12.25
C LYS A 52 13.60 -1.83 -13.15
N LEU A 53 12.48 -1.28 -13.64
CA LEU A 53 11.62 -1.98 -14.60
C LEU A 53 12.33 -2.22 -15.93
N ASP A 54 11.98 -3.34 -16.58
CA ASP A 54 12.37 -3.63 -17.95
C ASP A 54 11.62 -2.72 -18.95
N GLN A 55 12.00 -2.77 -20.23
CA GLN A 55 11.39 -1.91 -21.26
C GLN A 55 9.86 -2.07 -21.35
N ARG A 56 9.37 -3.31 -21.17
CA ARG A 56 7.94 -3.61 -21.20
C ARG A 56 7.24 -3.00 -19.98
N GLY A 57 7.77 -3.20 -18.77
CA GLY A 57 7.21 -2.67 -17.54
C GLY A 57 7.20 -1.14 -17.52
N ARG A 58 8.25 -0.49 -18.02
CA ARG A 58 8.28 0.98 -18.16
C ARG A 58 7.19 1.49 -19.10
N LYS A 59 6.98 0.81 -20.24
CA LYS A 59 5.90 1.16 -21.17
C LYS A 59 4.53 1.00 -20.52
N GLU A 60 4.28 -0.11 -19.82
CA GLU A 60 3.02 -0.34 -19.09
C GLU A 60 2.79 0.72 -18.00
N PHE A 61 3.85 1.14 -17.29
CA PHE A 61 3.77 2.21 -16.30
C PHE A 61 3.38 3.55 -16.92
N LEU A 62 4.05 3.95 -18.01
CA LEU A 62 3.76 5.21 -18.70
C LEU A 62 2.33 5.22 -19.27
N GLU A 63 1.90 4.15 -19.91
CA GLU A 63 0.51 4.00 -20.38
C GLU A 63 -0.50 4.10 -19.23
N ALA A 64 -0.18 3.53 -18.06
CA ALA A 64 -1.04 3.63 -16.88
C ALA A 64 -1.15 5.07 -16.38
N VAL A 65 -0.05 5.82 -16.34
CA VAL A 65 -0.03 7.23 -15.91
C VAL A 65 -0.78 8.12 -16.91
N GLU A 66 -0.57 7.92 -18.21
CA GLU A 66 -1.22 8.71 -19.28
C GLU A 66 -2.74 8.57 -19.31
N LEU A 67 -3.29 7.45 -18.86
CA LEU A 67 -4.74 7.25 -18.78
C LEU A 67 -5.45 8.28 -17.88
N GLY A 68 -4.77 8.82 -16.86
CA GLY A 68 -5.28 9.89 -15.99
C GLY A 68 -6.61 9.60 -15.29
N ARG A 69 -6.98 8.32 -15.10
CA ARG A 69 -8.28 7.88 -14.56
C ARG A 69 -8.08 7.05 -13.31
N SER A 70 -9.17 6.77 -12.58
CA SER A 70 -9.14 5.86 -11.42
C SER A 70 -8.56 4.47 -11.74
N GLU A 71 -8.62 4.04 -13.00
CA GLU A 71 -8.02 2.78 -13.48
C GLU A 71 -6.48 2.80 -13.48
N SER A 72 -5.86 3.97 -13.57
CA SER A 72 -4.40 4.15 -13.58
C SER A 72 -3.76 3.57 -12.32
N LEU A 73 -4.31 3.88 -11.15
CA LEU A 73 -3.81 3.36 -9.87
C LEU A 73 -3.89 1.84 -9.80
N PHE A 74 -4.98 1.23 -10.26
CA PHE A 74 -5.12 -0.22 -10.29
C PHE A 74 -4.07 -0.89 -11.17
N ARG A 75 -3.75 -0.29 -12.33
CA ARG A 75 -2.71 -0.78 -13.24
C ARG A 75 -1.32 -0.67 -12.60
N ILE A 76 -1.01 0.48 -11.99
CA ILE A 76 0.27 0.68 -11.28
C ILE A 76 0.42 -0.34 -10.14
N HIS A 77 -0.61 -0.53 -9.33
CA HIS A 77 -0.61 -1.55 -8.27
C HIS A 77 -0.40 -2.97 -8.79
N ARG A 78 -1.03 -3.31 -9.92
CA ARG A 78 -0.85 -4.62 -10.55
C ARG A 78 0.58 -4.78 -11.03
N LEU A 79 1.17 -3.74 -11.63
CA LEU A 79 2.56 -3.75 -12.08
C LEU A 79 3.52 -3.93 -10.90
N VAL A 80 3.32 -3.21 -9.80
CA VAL A 80 4.10 -3.38 -8.56
C VAL A 80 3.98 -4.82 -8.05
N LYS A 81 2.76 -5.36 -7.99
CA LYS A 81 2.52 -6.74 -7.54
C LYS A 81 3.23 -7.78 -8.44
N ASN A 82 3.15 -7.61 -9.75
CA ASN A 82 3.80 -8.51 -10.71
C ASN A 82 5.33 -8.43 -10.64
N ASN A 83 5.87 -7.30 -10.18
CA ASN A 83 7.29 -7.04 -10.03
C ASN A 83 7.71 -6.92 -8.56
N ALA A 84 7.04 -7.67 -7.67
CA ALA A 84 7.26 -7.61 -6.22
C ALA A 84 8.73 -7.78 -5.81
N HIS A 85 9.50 -8.58 -6.55
CA HIS A 85 10.92 -8.79 -6.31
C HIS A 85 11.75 -7.49 -6.42
N ILE A 86 11.38 -6.58 -7.32
CA ILE A 86 12.00 -5.25 -7.45
C ILE A 86 11.65 -4.41 -6.22
N ALA A 87 10.36 -4.25 -5.93
CA ALA A 87 9.91 -3.45 -4.79
C ALA A 87 10.51 -3.92 -3.46
N LYS A 88 10.68 -5.23 -3.26
CA LYS A 88 11.35 -5.80 -2.09
C LYS A 88 12.85 -5.49 -2.04
N SER A 89 13.55 -5.47 -3.18
CA SER A 89 15.01 -5.29 -3.22
C SER A 89 15.43 -3.84 -2.97
N ILE A 90 14.60 -2.88 -3.37
CA ILE A 90 14.82 -1.43 -3.17
C ILE A 90 14.10 -0.90 -1.91
N SER A 91 13.55 -1.80 -1.09
CA SER A 91 12.71 -1.38 0.03
C SER A 91 13.51 -0.61 1.08
N LYS A 92 13.02 0.58 1.46
CA LYS A 92 13.59 1.42 2.52
C LYS A 92 13.31 0.87 3.92
N GLY A 93 12.34 -0.03 4.06
CA GLY A 93 11.96 -0.60 5.34
C GLY A 93 10.94 -1.72 5.21
N LYS A 94 11.09 -2.73 6.07
CA LYS A 94 10.15 -3.83 6.25
C LYS A 94 9.40 -3.65 7.57
N ARG A 95 8.06 -3.64 7.53
CA ARG A 95 7.18 -3.52 8.71
C ARG A 95 6.18 -4.65 8.74
N GLN A 96 6.02 -5.29 9.90
CA GLN A 96 5.03 -6.35 10.04
C GLN A 96 3.63 -5.75 10.02
N VAL A 97 2.75 -6.36 9.25
CA VAL A 97 1.34 -5.97 9.14
C VAL A 97 0.51 -6.99 9.91
N CYS A 98 -0.53 -6.54 10.60
CA CYS A 98 -1.48 -7.44 11.23
C CYS A 98 -2.23 -8.27 10.17
N GLU A 99 -2.52 -9.52 10.51
CA GLU A 99 -3.10 -10.52 9.60
C GLU A 99 -4.32 -10.00 8.83
N ARG A 100 -5.33 -9.48 9.54
CA ARG A 100 -6.56 -8.93 8.92
C ARG A 100 -6.31 -7.84 7.88
N VAL A 101 -5.31 -6.97 8.08
CA VAL A 101 -4.99 -5.91 7.10
C VAL A 101 -4.26 -6.51 5.90
N GLY A 102 -3.35 -7.45 6.13
CA GLY A 102 -2.66 -8.16 5.07
C GLY A 102 -3.62 -8.95 4.17
N GLU A 103 -4.54 -9.71 4.76
CA GLU A 103 -5.59 -10.45 4.07
C GLU A 103 -6.48 -9.51 3.24
N ALA A 104 -6.99 -8.44 3.85
CA ALA A 104 -7.84 -7.47 3.17
C ALA A 104 -7.11 -6.76 2.02
N TYR A 105 -5.80 -6.54 2.14
CA TYR A 105 -4.98 -6.02 1.06
C TYR A 105 -4.88 -7.01 -0.09
N GLN A 106 -4.55 -8.28 0.19
CA GLN A 106 -4.40 -9.31 -0.85
C GLN A 106 -5.70 -9.58 -1.62
N GLU A 107 -6.86 -9.49 -0.96
CA GLU A 107 -8.17 -9.66 -1.58
C GLU A 107 -8.48 -8.57 -2.62
N LYS A 108 -8.04 -7.33 -2.35
CA LYS A 108 -8.46 -6.13 -3.09
C LYS A 108 -7.43 -5.65 -4.12
N ILE A 109 -6.15 -5.91 -3.89
CA ILE A 109 -5.07 -5.36 -4.72
C ILE A 109 -5.19 -5.81 -6.18
N GLY A 110 -5.18 -4.85 -7.11
CA GLY A 110 -5.26 -5.10 -8.56
C GLY A 110 -6.63 -5.57 -9.07
N ARG A 111 -7.70 -5.46 -8.27
CA ARG A 111 -9.07 -5.82 -8.67
C ARG A 111 -10.01 -4.61 -8.60
N VAL A 112 -10.84 -4.44 -9.62
CA VAL A 112 -11.99 -3.52 -9.55
C VAL A 112 -13.08 -4.19 -8.71
N VAL A 113 -13.20 -3.81 -7.44
CA VAL A 113 -14.22 -4.38 -6.57
C VAL A 113 -15.52 -3.60 -6.76
N GLN A 114 -16.43 -4.11 -7.59
CA GLN A 114 -17.77 -3.55 -7.75
C GLN A 114 -18.58 -3.83 -6.47
N ARG A 115 -18.86 -2.81 -5.65
CA ARG A 115 -19.80 -2.95 -4.54
C ARG A 115 -21.19 -3.25 -5.11
N LYS A 116 -21.70 -4.48 -4.93
CA LYS A 116 -23.12 -4.77 -5.18
C LYS A 116 -23.97 -3.83 -4.32
N GLY A 117 -24.61 -2.86 -4.95
CA GLY A 117 -25.56 -1.96 -4.30
C GLY A 117 -26.73 -2.77 -3.75
N ARG A 118 -26.87 -2.80 -2.43
CA ARG A 118 -28.09 -3.28 -1.77
C ARG A 118 -29.07 -2.11 -1.80
N SER A 119 -29.97 -2.10 -2.79
CA SER A 119 -31.03 -1.10 -2.89
C SER A 119 -31.97 -1.21 -1.68
N ARG A 120 -31.93 -0.20 -0.80
CA ARG A 120 -33.09 0.47 -0.16
C ARG A 120 -32.60 1.40 0.96
N GLY A 121 -32.94 2.70 0.83
CA GLY A 121 -32.88 3.66 1.92
C GLY A 121 -31.92 4.83 1.68
N HIS A 122 -32.49 5.95 1.26
CA HIS A 122 -31.83 7.23 1.04
C HIS A 122 -31.22 7.79 2.34
N LYS A 123 -29.90 7.98 2.40
CA LYS A 123 -29.23 9.07 3.15
C LYS A 123 -27.78 9.22 2.64
N ARG A 124 -27.44 10.45 2.26
CA ARG A 124 -26.13 10.88 1.75
C ARG A 124 -25.06 10.72 2.83
N SER A 125 -23.92 10.10 2.51
CA SER A 125 -22.60 10.43 3.10
C SER A 125 -21.44 9.70 2.41
N ALA A 126 -20.50 10.52 1.93
CA ALA A 126 -19.09 10.33 1.57
C ALA A 126 -18.52 8.91 1.37
N GLY A 127 -17.89 8.70 0.20
CA GLY A 127 -16.99 7.58 -0.03
C GLY A 127 -15.77 7.67 0.88
N LEU A 128 -15.66 6.77 1.85
CA LEU A 128 -14.42 6.55 2.59
C LEU A 128 -13.45 5.77 1.72
N ILE A 129 -12.46 6.49 1.17
CA ILE A 129 -11.16 5.93 0.87
C ILE A 129 -10.52 5.65 2.23
N TYR A 130 -10.26 4.38 2.55
CA TYR A 130 -9.48 4.04 3.74
C TYR A 130 -8.03 4.43 3.47
N LEU A 131 -7.65 5.64 3.87
CA LEU A 131 -6.28 5.95 4.23
C LEU A 131 -5.99 5.24 5.54
N LEU A 132 -4.97 4.37 5.55
CA LEU A 132 -4.39 3.87 6.78
C LEU A 132 -3.63 5.04 7.41
N THR A 133 -4.28 5.77 8.31
CA THR A 133 -3.69 6.73 9.25
C THR A 133 -4.01 6.30 10.67
#